data_AF-M4VQZ8-F1
#
_entry.id   AF-M4VQZ8-F1
#
_cell.length_a   1.000
_cell.length_b   1.000
_cell.length_c   1.000
_cell.angle_alpha   90.00
_cell.angle_beta   90.00
_cell.angle_gamma   90.00
#
_symmetry.space_group_name_H-M   'P 1'
#
loop_
_entity.id
_entity.type
_entity.pdbx_description
1 polymer ?
#
loop_
_entity_poly.entity_id
_entity_poly.type
_entity_poly.pdbx_seq_one_letter_code
_entity_poly.pdbx_strand_id
1 'polypeptide(L)' 'MLFLQAVIEKAGETSIDAITAASEGISYSGPRGDVTMSGRFVNANIYLAKAEGTEFKIIENFGGIASGTTCSI' A
#
# COMPACT_ATOMS: atom_id res chain seq x y z
N MET A 1 11.65 -2.36 -0.17
CA MET A 1 11.94 -0.91 -0.25
C MET A 1 10.88 -0.16 0.54
N LEU A 2 11.21 0.98 1.18
CA LEU A 2 10.22 1.81 1.88
C LEU A 2 9.54 2.77 0.90
N PHE A 3 8.27 3.11 1.13
CA PHE A 3 7.49 4.01 0.27
C PHE A 3 8.22 5.33 -0.04
N LEU A 4 8.71 6.01 0.99
CA LEU A 4 9.35 7.32 0.83
C LEU A 4 10.61 7.25 -0.05
N GLN A 5 11.37 6.17 0.06
CA GLN A 5 12.54 5.95 -0.80
C GLN A 5 12.12 5.87 -2.27
N ALA A 6 11.09 5.07 -2.58
CA ALA A 6 10.55 4.94 -3.93
C ALA A 6 10.08 6.28 -4.51
N VAL A 7 9.45 7.12 -3.67
CA VAL A 7 9.00 8.45 -4.07
C VAL A 7 10.18 9.38 -4.35
N ILE A 8 11.20 9.40 -3.49
CA ILE A 8 12.40 10.24 -3.67
C ILE A 8 13.15 9.82 -4.94
N GLU A 9 13.31 8.52 -5.18
CA GLU A 9 13.95 7.99 -6.39
C GLU A 9 13.19 8.40 -7.67
N LYS A 10 11.85 8.39 -7.65
CA LYS A 10 11.03 8.87 -8.77
C LYS A 10 11.05 10.40 -8.91
N ALA A 11 11.05 11.13 -7.80
CA ALA A 11 11.03 12.59 -7.78
C ALA A 11 12.35 13.19 -8.28
N GLY A 12 13.48 12.52 -8.01
CA GLY A 12 14.82 13.02 -8.33
C GLY A 12 15.29 14.19 -7.44
N GLU A 13 14.43 14.67 -6.55
CA GLU A 13 14.71 15.72 -5.57
C GLU A 13 13.84 15.53 -4.31
N THR A 14 14.11 16.32 -3.28
CA THR A 14 13.45 16.21 -1.97
C THR A 14 12.52 17.39 -1.65
N SER A 15 12.20 18.23 -2.63
CA SER A 15 11.20 19.28 -2.45
C SER A 15 9.83 18.65 -2.17
N ILE A 16 9.03 19.30 -1.33
CA ILE A 16 7.69 18.78 -0.97
C ILE A 16 6.79 18.69 -2.20
N ASP A 17 6.90 19.64 -3.12
CA ASP A 17 6.09 19.66 -4.34
C ASP A 17 6.45 18.49 -5.26
N ALA A 18 7.74 18.21 -5.47
CA ALA A 18 8.17 17.08 -6.30
C ALA A 18 7.86 15.73 -5.65
N ILE A 19 8.09 15.58 -4.35
CA ILE A 19 7.69 14.37 -3.62
C ILE A 19 6.18 14.16 -3.75
N THR A 20 5.36 15.19 -3.55
CA THR A 20 3.90 15.11 -3.65
C THR A 20 3.47 14.70 -5.05
N ALA A 21 4.01 15.32 -6.10
CA ALA A 21 3.70 14.99 -7.49
C ALA A 21 4.16 13.57 -7.87
N ALA A 22 5.35 13.16 -7.43
CA ALA A 22 5.91 11.84 -7.71
C ALA A 22 5.17 10.72 -6.96
N SER A 23 4.55 11.05 -5.83
CA SER A 23 3.89 10.07 -4.97
C SER A 23 2.68 9.40 -5.62
N GLU A 24 1.97 10.05 -6.54
CA GLU A 24 0.84 9.46 -7.24
C GLU A 24 1.31 8.31 -8.16
N GLY A 25 0.64 7.15 -8.07
CA GLY A 25 0.95 5.97 -8.88
C GLY A 25 2.28 5.29 -8.56
N ILE A 26 2.97 5.67 -7.48
CA ILE A 26 4.17 4.94 -7.04
C ILE A 26 3.76 3.57 -6.49
N SER A 27 4.53 2.54 -6.83
CA SER A 27 4.38 1.20 -6.28
C SER A 27 5.64 0.80 -5.52
N TYR A 28 5.47 0.06 -4.43
CA TYR A 28 6.58 -0.57 -3.72
C TYR A 28 6.17 -1.96 -3.21
N SER A 29 7.15 -2.85 -3.12
CA SER A 29 6.97 -4.19 -2.56
C SER A 29 7.52 -4.26 -1.13
N GLY A 30 6.75 -4.84 -0.23
CA GLY A 30 7.09 -5.02 1.18
C GLY A 30 6.45 -6.26 1.80
N PRO A 31 6.60 -6.46 3.13
CA PRO A 31 6.10 -7.67 3.81
C PRO A 31 4.59 -7.92 3.69
N ARG A 32 3.81 -6.89 3.33
CA ARG A 32 2.35 -6.98 3.10
C ARG A 32 1.98 -7.19 1.62
N GLY A 33 2.97 -7.47 0.76
CA GLY A 33 2.82 -7.53 -0.69
C GLY A 33 3.05 -6.18 -1.37
N ASP A 34 2.58 -6.09 -2.61
CA ASP A 34 2.69 -4.89 -3.43
C ASP A 34 1.65 -3.85 -3.04
N VAL A 35 2.08 -2.60 -2.97
CA VAL A 35 1.27 -1.46 -2.56
C VAL A 35 1.44 -0.36 -3.59
N THR A 36 0.33 0.24 -4.04
CA THR A 36 0.34 1.35 -5.01
C THR A 36 -0.43 2.53 -4.46
N MET A 37 0.12 3.74 -4.53
CA MET A 37 -0.62 4.95 -4.13
C MET A 37 -1.54 5.44 -5.25
N SER A 38 -2.78 5.75 -4.89
CA SER A 38 -3.81 6.30 -5.75
C SER A 38 -4.66 7.29 -4.95
N GLY A 39 -4.75 8.54 -5.40
CA GLY A 39 -5.63 9.54 -4.78
C GLY A 39 -5.37 9.78 -3.30
N ARG A 40 -4.10 9.77 -2.87
CA ARG A 40 -3.65 9.86 -1.45
C ARG A 40 -4.02 8.68 -0.55
N PHE A 41 -4.53 7.60 -1.11
CA PHE A 41 -4.74 6.32 -0.45
C PHE A 41 -3.82 5.26 -1.06
N VAL A 42 -3.77 4.07 -0.47
CA VAL A 42 -3.01 2.95 -1.04
C VAL A 42 -3.92 1.79 -1.41
N ASN A 43 -3.72 1.27 -2.62
CA ASN A 43 -4.23 -0.02 -3.05
C ASN A 43 -3.28 -1.07 -2.50
N ALA A 44 -3.77 -1.91 -1.60
CA ALA A 44 -2.99 -2.92 -0.91
C ALA A 44 -3.83 -4.18 -0.65
N ASN A 45 -3.16 -5.28 -0.36
CA ASN A 45 -3.84 -6.49 0.10
C ASN A 45 -4.37 -6.29 1.52
N ILE A 46 -5.56 -6.81 1.78
CA ILE A 46 -6.15 -6.92 3.12
C ILE A 46 -6.20 -8.41 3.49
N TYR A 47 -5.72 -8.74 4.67
CA TYR A 47 -5.67 -10.11 5.17
C TYR A 47 -6.64 -10.26 6.34
N LEU A 48 -7.55 -11.24 6.26
CA LEU A 48 -8.30 -11.69 7.42
C LEU A 48 -7.49 -12.80 8.09
N ALA A 49 -7.19 -12.64 9.37
CA ALA A 49 -6.48 -13.62 10.14
C ALA A 49 -7.27 -14.07 11.36
N LYS A 50 -7.16 -15.36 11.68
CA LYS A 50 -7.66 -15.96 12.91
C LYS A 50 -6.50 -16.07 13.90
N ALA A 51 -6.73 -15.65 15.14
CA ALA A 51 -5.80 -15.90 16.23
C ALA A 51 -5.86 -17.39 16.63
N GLU A 52 -4.70 -18.05 16.66
CA GLU A 52 -4.53 -19.43 17.10
C GLU A 52 -3.39 -19.46 18.13
N GLY A 53 -3.75 -19.44 19.43
CA GLY A 53 -2.78 -19.29 20.52
C GLY A 53 -2.11 -17.90 20.48
N THR A 54 -0.79 -17.87 20.31
CA THR A 54 0.02 -16.64 20.17
C THR A 54 0.32 -16.28 18.72
N GLU A 55 -0.24 -17.01 17.75
CA GLU A 55 0.00 -16.82 16.32
C GLU A 55 -1.26 -16.32 15.60
N PHE A 56 -1.05 -15.74 14.41
CA PHE A 56 -2.12 -15.34 13.50
C PHE A 56 -2.04 -16.17 12.22
N LYS A 57 -3.09 -16.94 11.96
CA LYS A 57 -3.25 -17.69 10.71
C LYS A 57 -4.11 -16.89 9.75
N ILE A 58 -3.56 -16.54 8.58
CA ILE A 58 -4.34 -15.92 7.50
C ILE A 58 -5.37 -16.94 7.00
N ILE A 59 -6.63 -16.54 6.97
CA ILE A 59 -7.76 -17.37 6.53
C ILE A 59 -8.44 -16.82 5.28
N GLU A 60 -8.22 -15.55 4.92
CA GLU A 60 -8.70 -14.96 3.67
C GLU A 60 -7.75 -13.83 3.22
N ASN A 61 -7.62 -13.62 1.91
CA ASN A 61 -6.82 -12.55 1.32
C ASN A 61 -7.61 -11.80 0.25
N PHE A 62 -7.83 -10.51 0.49
CA PHE A 62 -8.48 -9.59 -0.44
C PHE A 62 -7.40 -8.78 -1.16
N GLY A 63 -7.03 -9.24 -2.35
CA GLY A 63 -5.91 -8.67 -3.11
C GLY A 63 -6.25 -7.32 -3.77
N GLY A 64 -5.33 -6.36 -3.69
CA GLY A 64 -5.35 -5.15 -4.52
C GLY A 64 -6.62 -4.31 -4.44
N ILE A 65 -7.26 -4.25 -3.26
CA ILE A 65 -8.51 -3.50 -3.09
C ILE A 65 -8.26 -2.02 -3.40
N ALA A 66 -8.99 -1.49 -4.38
CA ALA A 66 -8.86 -0.10 -4.77
C ALA A 66 -9.36 0.83 -3.66
N SER A 67 -8.65 1.93 -3.44
CA SER A 67 -9.07 3.01 -2.56
C SER A 67 -10.48 3.49 -2.91
N GLY A 68 -11.35 3.63 -1.91
CA GLY A 68 -12.73 4.05 -2.10
C GLY A 68 -13.70 2.94 -2.49
N THR A 69 -13.25 1.68 -2.57
CA THR A 69 -14.16 0.53 -2.73
C THR A 69 -15.09 0.44 -1.51
N THR A 70 -16.40 0.50 -1.75
CA THR A 70 -17.42 0.25 -0.74
C THR A 70 -17.82 -1.21 -0.77
N CYS A 71 -17.76 -1.90 0.37
CA CYS A 71 -18.31 -3.25 0.48
C CYS A 71 -19.84 -3.19 0.41
N SER A 72 -20.44 -3.95 -0.50
CA SER A 72 -21.89 -4.21 -0.47
C SER A 72 -22.20 -5.18 0.67
N ILE A 73 -23.22 -4.84 1.46
CA ILE A 73 -23.74 -5.66 2.57
C ILE A 73 -24.66 -6.75 2.01
#